data_AF-A0A914LTD8-F1
#
_entry.id   AF-A0A914LTD8-F1
#
_cell.length_a   1.000
_cell.length_b   1.000
_cell.length_c   1.000
_cell.angle_alpha   90.00
_cell.angle_beta   90.00
_cell.angle_gamma   90.00
#
_symmetry.space_group_name_H-M   'P 1'
#
loop_
_entity.id
_entity.type
_entity.pdbx_description
1 polymer ?
#
loop_
_entity_poly.entity_id
_entity_poly.type
_entity_poly.pdbx_seq_one_letter_code
_entity_poly.pdbx_strand_id
1 'polypeptide(L)'
;MNDGGSVFEGAIQTAIIRPEPDSPLRIESPTRSLIVEAGQDIEMLSSAGEIHINSLFDIQLRAKQGNIRLESSNIFMSGLEKSMGVGGASQYQLCVCQNGRLFLANERADCRADKQICS
;
A
#
# COMPACT_ATOMS: atom_id res chain seq x y z
N MET A 1 -28.09 -2.41 27.59
CA MET A 1 -27.87 -1.18 28.39
C MET A 1 -26.38 -1.15 28.65
N ASN A 2 -25.54 -0.35 27.98
CA ASN A 2 -25.75 0.98 27.42
C ASN A 2 -25.19 1.07 25.99
N ASP A 3 -26.06 1.47 25.06
CA ASP A 3 -25.69 1.77 23.68
C ASP A 3 -25.20 3.23 23.66
N GLY A 4 -23.94 3.42 24.02
CA GLY A 4 -23.28 4.71 24.09
C GLY A 4 -22.82 5.13 22.70
N GLY A 5 -23.69 5.79 21.95
CA GLY A 5 -23.38 6.36 20.65
C GLY A 5 -23.88 7.79 20.56
N SER A 6 -23.09 8.68 19.96
CA SER A 6 -23.55 10.01 19.58
C SER A 6 -23.67 10.05 18.06
N VAL A 7 -24.86 10.40 17.56
CA VAL A 7 -25.07 10.65 16.14
C VAL A 7 -24.88 12.14 15.90
N PHE A 8 -24.02 12.47 14.96
CA PHE A 8 -23.78 13.84 14.54
C PHE A 8 -24.39 14.06 13.16
N GLU A 9 -25.31 15.00 13.05
CA GLU A 9 -25.86 15.45 11.77
C GLU A 9 -25.06 16.66 11.28
N GLY A 10 -24.01 16.40 10.50
CA GLY A 10 -23.21 17.45 9.84
C GLY A 10 -21.71 17.36 10.09
N ALA A 11 -21.03 18.49 9.90
CA ALA A 11 -19.59 18.60 10.09
C ALA A 11 -19.25 18.74 11.57
N ILE A 12 -18.22 18.03 12.00
CA ILE A 12 -17.64 18.16 13.34
C ILE A 12 -16.24 18.74 13.21
N GLN A 13 -16.01 19.84 13.92
CA GLN A 13 -14.69 20.44 14.05
C GLN A 13 -14.11 20.07 15.41
N THR A 14 -12.97 19.39 15.41
CA THR A 14 -12.23 19.02 16.62
C THR A 14 -10.73 19.07 16.35
N ALA A 15 -9.95 19.34 17.39
CA ALA A 15 -8.49 19.29 17.32
C ALA A 15 -7.95 17.86 17.45
N ILE A 16 -8.69 16.95 18.09
CA ILE A 16 -8.26 15.58 18.32
C ILE A 16 -9.45 14.61 18.35
N ILE A 17 -9.22 13.41 17.81
CA ILE A 17 -10.13 12.27 17.92
C ILE A 17 -9.35 11.17 18.66
N ARG A 18 -9.91 10.65 19.75
CA ARG A 18 -9.27 9.62 20.58
C ARG A 18 -10.33 8.63 21.07
N PRO A 19 -10.04 7.31 21.08
CA PRO A 19 -10.95 6.32 21.63
C PRO A 19 -10.87 6.29 23.17
N GLU A 20 -11.77 5.53 23.80
CA GLU A 20 -11.65 5.23 25.23
C GLU A 20 -10.43 4.34 25.51
N PRO A 21 -9.89 4.34 26.74
CA PRO A 21 -8.83 3.41 27.13
C PRO A 21 -9.18 1.96 26.77
N ASP A 22 -8.19 1.23 26.26
CA ASP A 22 -8.31 -0.19 25.86
C ASP A 22 -9.31 -0.48 24.72
N SER A 23 -9.78 0.55 24.01
CA SER A 23 -10.62 0.40 22.80
C SER A 23 -9.91 0.93 21.55
N PRO A 24 -10.05 0.27 20.38
CA PRO A 24 -9.47 0.77 19.14
C PRO A 24 -10.28 1.94 18.58
N LEU A 25 -9.59 2.93 17.99
CA LEU A 25 -10.24 3.94 17.15
C LEU A 25 -10.54 3.33 15.78
N ARG A 26 -11.82 3.27 15.40
CA ARG A 26 -12.26 2.78 14.09
C ARG A 26 -13.01 3.88 13.34
N ILE A 27 -12.53 4.21 12.16
CA ILE A 27 -13.17 5.16 11.23
C ILE A 27 -13.58 4.36 10.00
N GLU A 28 -14.88 4.33 9.69
CA GLU A 28 -15.42 3.53 8.58
C GLU A 28 -16.46 4.29 7.77
N SER A 29 -16.56 3.95 6.48
CA SER A 29 -17.60 4.41 5.57
C SER A 29 -18.15 3.20 4.81
N PRO A 30 -19.13 2.46 5.36
CA PRO A 30 -19.52 1.15 4.82
C PRO A 30 -20.14 1.18 3.42
N THR A 31 -20.80 2.29 3.07
CA THR A 31 -21.58 2.41 1.82
C THR A 31 -20.99 3.44 0.85
N ARG A 32 -19.97 4.18 1.27
CA ARG A 32 -19.42 5.32 0.55
C ARG A 32 -17.89 5.34 0.69
N SER A 33 -17.27 6.45 0.32
CA SER A 33 -15.84 6.67 0.50
C SER A 33 -15.51 7.19 1.89
N LEU A 34 -14.30 6.87 2.35
CA LEU A 34 -13.62 7.56 3.43
C LEU A 34 -12.49 8.38 2.81
N ILE A 35 -12.47 9.68 3.07
CA ILE A 35 -11.50 10.62 2.49
C ILE A 35 -10.78 11.32 3.63
N VAL A 36 -9.45 11.34 3.57
CA VAL A 36 -8.58 12.06 4.51
C VAL A 36 -7.77 13.08 3.71
N GLU A 37 -8.00 14.35 3.99
CA GLU A 37 -7.33 15.47 3.32
C GLU A 37 -6.70 16.38 4.36
N ALA A 38 -5.51 16.92 4.05
CA ALA A 38 -4.82 17.87 4.90
C ALA A 38 -4.24 19.00 4.06
N GLY A 39 -4.14 20.20 4.65
CA GLY A 39 -3.59 21.39 3.99
C GLY A 39 -2.06 21.39 3.89
N GLN A 40 -1.37 20.62 4.74
CA GLN A 40 0.09 20.47 4.71
C GLN A 40 0.47 19.00 4.55
N ASP A 41 0.29 18.20 5.60
CA ASP A 41 0.79 16.84 5.68
C ASP A 41 -0.20 15.86 6.34
N ILE A 42 -0.07 14.58 5.97
CA ILE A 42 -0.72 13.46 6.63
C ILE A 42 0.41 12.50 7.03
N GLU A 43 0.57 12.26 8.32
CA GLU A 43 1.53 11.30 8.86
C GLU A 43 0.78 10.09 9.46
N MET A 44 1.18 8.87 9.06
CA MET A 44 0.65 7.62 9.62
C MET A 44 1.78 6.88 10.32
N LEU A 45 1.71 6.83 11.65
CA LEU A 45 2.72 6.22 12.51
C LEU A 45 2.11 5.09 13.35
N SER A 46 2.89 4.04 13.57
CA SER A 46 2.58 2.98 14.53
C SER A 46 3.76 2.86 15.50
N SER A 47 3.59 3.32 16.75
CA SER A 47 4.65 3.27 17.77
C SER A 47 5.00 1.85 18.20
N ALA A 48 4.03 0.93 18.10
CA ALA A 48 4.19 -0.49 18.36
C ALA A 48 3.21 -1.26 17.47
N GLY A 49 3.71 -2.25 16.73
CA GLY A 49 2.91 -3.06 15.81
C GLY A 49 3.11 -2.68 14.34
N GLU A 50 2.13 -3.01 13.52
CA GLU A 50 2.22 -2.97 12.05
C GLU A 50 1.19 -1.98 11.46
N ILE A 51 1.45 -1.51 10.24
CA ILE A 51 0.46 -0.78 9.42
C ILE A 51 0.07 -1.70 8.27
N HIS A 52 -1.22 -2.06 8.20
CA HIS A 52 -1.76 -2.91 7.12
C HIS A 52 -2.60 -2.07 6.18
N ILE A 53 -2.32 -2.19 4.88
CA ILE A 53 -3.13 -1.57 3.81
C ILE A 53 -3.64 -2.71 2.93
N ASN A 54 -4.95 -2.93 2.96
CA ASN A 54 -5.62 -3.98 2.20
C ASN A 54 -6.65 -3.36 1.26
N SER A 55 -6.72 -3.84 0.01
CA SER A 55 -7.70 -3.41 -0.99
C SER A 55 -8.20 -4.63 -1.76
N LEU A 56 -9.48 -4.63 -2.14
CA LEU A 56 -10.06 -5.65 -3.02
C LEU A 56 -9.57 -5.48 -4.47
N PHE A 57 -9.34 -4.23 -4.88
CA PHE A 57 -8.91 -3.88 -6.22
C PHE A 57 -7.48 -3.31 -6.15
N ASP A 58 -7.33 -2.02 -6.34
CA ASP A 58 -6.04 -1.35 -6.43
C ASP A 58 -5.70 -0.52 -5.18
N ILE A 59 -4.39 -0.33 -5.00
CA ILE A 59 -3.81 0.67 -4.10
C ILE A 59 -3.00 1.63 -4.98
N GLN A 60 -3.35 2.91 -4.99
CA GLN A 60 -2.66 3.92 -5.80
C GLN A 60 -1.84 4.85 -4.92
N LEU A 61 -0.51 4.83 -5.09
CA LEU A 61 0.40 5.80 -4.51
C LEU A 61 0.82 6.77 -5.61
N ARG A 62 0.52 8.07 -5.45
CA ARG A 62 0.80 9.09 -6.47
C ARG A 62 1.49 10.30 -5.83
N ALA A 63 2.68 10.62 -6.32
CA ALA A 63 3.35 11.88 -6.02
C ALA A 63 3.24 12.83 -7.23
N LYS A 64 2.59 13.99 -7.06
CA LYS A 64 2.47 15.00 -8.15
C LYS A 64 3.83 15.60 -8.51
N GLN A 65 4.66 15.80 -7.50
CA GLN A 65 6.03 16.29 -7.59
C GLN A 65 6.83 15.50 -6.54
N GLY A 66 8.04 15.06 -6.87
CA GLY A 66 8.88 14.25 -5.97
C GLY A 66 8.78 12.75 -6.19
N ASN A 67 8.96 11.97 -5.11
CA ASN A 67 9.28 10.54 -5.19
C ASN A 67 8.41 9.73 -4.23
N ILE A 68 8.10 8.49 -4.61
CA ILE A 68 7.62 7.44 -3.69
C ILE A 68 8.85 6.67 -3.21
N ARG A 69 9.04 6.59 -1.89
CA ARG A 69 10.26 6.04 -1.28
C ARG A 69 9.88 4.92 -0.32
N LEU A 70 10.43 3.74 -0.58
CA LEU A 70 10.27 2.55 0.25
C LEU A 70 11.63 2.24 0.87
N GLU A 71 11.78 2.55 2.15
CA GLU A 71 13.03 2.38 2.90
C GLU A 71 12.87 1.31 3.96
N SER A 72 13.46 0.14 3.71
CA SER A 72 13.46 -1.00 4.61
C SER A 72 14.61 -1.92 4.25
N SER A 73 15.11 -2.70 5.22
CA SER A 73 16.09 -3.76 4.96
C SER A 73 15.52 -4.83 4.02
N ASN A 74 14.21 -5.05 4.03
CA ASN A 74 13.53 -6.03 3.17
C ASN A 74 12.25 -5.42 2.58
N ILE A 75 12.04 -5.62 1.28
CA ILE A 75 10.79 -5.31 0.57
C ILE A 75 10.31 -6.58 -0.13
N PHE A 76 9.11 -7.03 0.19
CA PHE A 76 8.54 -8.26 -0.35
C PHE A 76 7.49 -7.94 -1.40
N MET A 77 7.70 -8.43 -2.63
CA MET A 77 6.75 -8.35 -3.73
C MET A 77 6.41 -9.76 -4.21
N SER A 78 5.31 -10.32 -3.71
CA SER A 78 4.86 -11.68 -4.03
C SER A 78 4.10 -11.73 -5.36
N GLY A 79 4.05 -12.92 -5.98
CA GLY A 79 3.25 -13.14 -7.18
C GLY A 79 3.85 -12.56 -8.47
N LEU A 80 5.13 -12.19 -8.45
CA LEU A 80 5.84 -11.76 -9.64
C LEU A 80 6.09 -12.94 -10.59
N GLU A 81 5.77 -12.76 -11.88
CA GLU A 81 6.09 -13.73 -12.93
C GLU A 81 7.60 -13.91 -13.05
N LYS A 82 8.02 -15.10 -13.46
CA LYS A 82 9.44 -15.41 -13.68
C LYS A 82 9.69 -15.61 -15.17
N SER A 83 10.61 -14.83 -15.74
CA SER A 83 11.08 -15.10 -17.11
C SER A 83 11.92 -16.39 -17.13
N MET A 84 11.74 -17.23 -18.15
CA MET A 84 12.57 -18.43 -18.32
C MET A 84 14.00 -18.05 -18.72
N GLY A 85 14.97 -18.41 -17.88
CA GLY A 85 16.40 -18.22 -18.13
C GLY A 85 17.19 -19.47 -17.73
N VAL A 86 18.32 -19.70 -18.40
CA VAL A 86 19.19 -20.86 -18.14
C VAL A 86 20.14 -20.51 -16.99
N GLY A 87 19.89 -21.05 -15.80
CA GLY A 87 20.84 -20.95 -14.67
C GLY A 87 20.21 -21.08 -13.29
N GLY A 88 20.80 -21.92 -12.43
CA GLY A 88 20.39 -22.07 -11.02
C GLY A 88 21.07 -21.05 -10.12
N ALA A 89 20.68 -19.78 -10.21
CA ALA A 89 21.15 -18.73 -9.30
C ALA A 89 20.14 -18.51 -8.16
N SER A 90 20.64 -18.20 -6.95
CA SER A 90 19.85 -17.87 -5.77
C SER A 90 19.33 -16.43 -5.76
N GLN A 91 19.58 -15.66 -6.83
CA GLN A 91 19.29 -14.24 -6.93
C GLN A 91 18.52 -13.95 -8.23
N TYR A 92 17.67 -12.92 -8.19
CA TYR A 92 16.85 -12.48 -9.32
C TYR A 92 17.06 -10.98 -9.54
N GLN A 93 16.93 -10.54 -10.79
CA GLN A 93 16.74 -9.14 -11.14
C GLN A 93 15.24 -8.81 -11.09
N LEU A 94 14.88 -7.62 -10.60
CA LEU A 94 13.51 -7.09 -10.70
C LEU A 94 13.41 -6.17 -11.92
N CYS A 95 12.52 -6.53 -12.83
CA CYS A 95 12.32 -5.88 -14.11
C CYS A 95 10.96 -5.20 -14.20
N VAL A 96 10.86 -4.13 -15.00
CA VAL A 96 9.62 -3.38 -15.22
C VAL A 96 9.30 -3.33 -16.71
N CYS A 97 8.10 -3.78 -17.08
CA CYS A 97 7.55 -3.61 -18.43
C CYS A 97 7.20 -2.14 -18.70
N GLN A 98 7.03 -1.73 -19.96
CA GLN A 98 6.60 -0.36 -20.30
C GLN A 98 5.22 0.01 -19.72
N ASN A 99 4.36 -0.98 -19.44
CA ASN A 99 3.05 -0.79 -18.80
C ASN A 99 3.14 -0.68 -17.25
N GLY A 100 4.33 -0.79 -16.66
CA GLY A 100 4.55 -0.75 -15.21
C GLY A 100 4.48 -2.10 -14.49
N ARG A 101 4.15 -3.21 -15.18
CA ARG A 101 4.14 -4.54 -14.54
C ARG A 101 5.55 -4.96 -14.16
N LEU A 102 5.71 -5.45 -12.92
CA LEU A 102 6.95 -5.99 -12.40
C LEU A 102 7.07 -7.50 -12.70
N PHE A 103 8.28 -7.96 -13.00
CA PHE A 103 8.58 -9.39 -13.13
C PHE A 103 10.02 -9.70 -12.68
N LEU A 104 10.29 -10.97 -12.40
CA LEU A 104 11.61 -11.46 -12.02
C LEU A 104 12.34 -12.05 -13.23
N ALA A 105 13.58 -11.61 -13.44
CA ALA A 105 14.51 -12.22 -14.37
C ALA A 105 15.64 -12.93 -13.61
N ASN A 106 16.23 -13.95 -14.25
CA ASN A 106 17.40 -14.62 -13.70
C ASN A 106 18.58 -13.65 -13.64
N GLU A 107 19.47 -13.78 -12.64
CA GLU A 107 20.66 -12.93 -12.49
C GLU A 107 21.51 -12.78 -13.76
N ARG A 108 21.61 -13.85 -14.58
CA ARG A 108 22.43 -13.85 -15.81
C ARG A 108 21.63 -13.64 -17.09
N ALA A 109 20.32 -13.46 -17.00
CA ALA A 109 19.47 -13.20 -18.15
C ALA A 109 19.31 -11.70 -18.40
N ASP A 110 19.05 -11.34 -19.66
CA ASP A 110 18.59 -9.99 -19.99
C ASP A 110 17.22 -9.75 -19.37
N CYS A 111 16.97 -8.50 -18.97
CA CYS A 111 15.71 -8.03 -18.43
C CYS A 111 14.63 -7.94 -19.53
N ARG A 112 14.24 -9.10 -20.06
CA ARG A 112 13.34 -9.25 -21.20
C ARG A 112 12.34 -10.35 -20.92
N ALA A 113 11.08 -10.06 -21.18
CA ALA A 113 9.99 -11.00 -21.05
C ALA A 113 9.20 -11.13 -22.36
N ASP A 114 8.42 -12.20 -22.48
CA ASP A 114 7.49 -12.38 -23.58
C ASP A 114 6.25 -11.48 -23.43
N LYS A 115 5.37 -11.53 -24.43
CA LYS A 115 4.11 -10.78 -24.42
C LYS A 115 3.12 -11.28 -23.36
N GLN A 116 3.26 -12.49 -22.83
CA GLN A 116 2.34 -12.97 -21.79
C GLN A 116 2.64 -12.30 -20.46
N ILE A 117 3.91 -11.95 -20.23
CA ILE A 117 4.33 -11.20 -19.05
C ILE A 117 4.09 -9.70 -19.26
N CYS A 118 4.54 -9.12 -20.38
CA CYS A 118 4.47 -7.67 -20.62
C CYS A 118 3.34 -7.22 -21.58
N SER A 119 2.15 -7.84 -21.54
CA SER A 119 0.98 -7.42 -22.32
C SER A 119 0.35 -6.12 -21.83
#